data_AF-A0A432JKN8-F1
#
_entry.id   AF-A0A432JKN8-F1
#
_cell.length_a   1.000
_cell.length_b   1.000
_cell.length_c   1.000
_cell.angle_alpha   90.00
_cell.angle_beta   90.00
_cell.angle_gamma   90.00
#
_symmetry.space_group_name_H-M   'P 1'
#
loop_
_entity.id
_entity.type
_entity.pdbx_description
1 polymer ?
#
loop_
_entity_poly.entity_id
_entity_poly.type
_entity_poly.pdbx_seq_one_letter_code
_entity_poly.pdbx_strand_id
1 'polypeptide(L)'
;MAFAPGDAHRKQHYYGVFTFAKAWHRQLTLQRLGCTMHLRLRRMPGIEPARYPNCLQWRMRPSMPASGLRAKTRRRPPERFPAFRARHYSAQRDFPCNKGAVALPGATFRQCLQAVLAENDGSLAEGNAGLTSWVNELVWREFYRHVVVGFPHVCRHQPFQAWTRDLPWRDDEAGFTAW
;
A
#
# COMPACT_ATOMS: atom_id res chain seq x y z
N MET A 1 1.51 -3.60 -7.55
CA MET A 1 2.88 -3.11 -7.34
C MET A 1 3.35 -2.42 -8.60
N ALA A 2 4.21 -1.41 -8.50
CA ALA A 2 4.87 -0.83 -9.68
C ALA A 2 6.12 -1.63 -10.09
N PHE A 3 6.77 -2.29 -9.13
CA PHE A 3 7.93 -3.14 -9.34
C PHE A 3 7.64 -4.55 -8.80
N ALA A 4 8.16 -5.58 -9.46
CA ALA A 4 8.30 -6.87 -8.78
C ALA A 4 9.36 -6.72 -7.68
N PRO A 5 9.21 -7.43 -6.54
CA PRO A 5 10.26 -7.45 -5.52
C PRO A 5 11.59 -7.89 -6.13
N GLY A 6 12.55 -6.97 -6.17
CA GLY A 6 13.85 -7.17 -6.81
C GLY A 6 14.04 -6.55 -8.20
N ASP A 7 13.09 -5.80 -8.74
CA ASP A 7 13.37 -4.99 -9.96
C ASP A 7 14.17 -3.73 -9.63
N ALA A 8 14.00 -3.20 -8.40
CA ALA A 8 14.69 -2.01 -7.91
C ALA A 8 15.85 -2.40 -7.00
N HIS A 9 17.03 -2.64 -7.59
CA HIS A 9 18.28 -2.96 -6.86
C HIS A 9 19.41 -1.97 -7.13
N ARG A 10 20.29 -1.84 -6.13
CA ARG A 10 21.65 -1.33 -6.31
C ARG A 10 22.57 -2.55 -6.42
N LYS A 11 23.21 -2.76 -7.57
CA LYS A 11 24.29 -3.75 -7.77
C LYS A 11 24.02 -5.11 -7.05
N GLN A 12 22.90 -5.78 -7.37
CA GLN A 12 22.52 -7.12 -6.89
C GLN A 12 22.12 -7.27 -5.40
N HIS A 13 22.00 -6.19 -4.62
CA HIS A 13 21.54 -6.27 -3.22
C HIS A 13 20.19 -5.56 -3.00
N TYR A 14 19.39 -6.08 -2.05
CA TYR A 14 18.16 -5.44 -1.60
C TYR A 14 18.47 -4.17 -0.79
N TYR A 15 17.65 -3.11 -0.95
CA TYR A 15 17.73 -1.92 -0.12
C TYR A 15 17.29 -2.23 1.32
N GLY A 16 18.14 -1.94 2.31
CA GLY A 16 17.81 -1.96 3.74
C GLY A 16 17.43 -0.59 4.31
N VAL A 17 17.48 0.46 3.50
CA VAL A 17 17.17 1.85 3.90
C VAL A 17 16.31 2.54 2.85
N PHE A 18 15.54 3.55 3.27
CA PHE A 18 14.56 4.23 2.41
C PHE A 18 15.16 5.15 1.34
N THR A 19 16.49 5.18 1.17
CA THR A 19 17.10 5.73 -0.05
C THR A 19 16.61 5.01 -1.32
N PHE A 20 15.98 3.83 -1.15
CA PHE A 20 15.11 3.17 -2.11
C PHE A 20 14.19 4.13 -2.89
N ALA A 21 13.57 5.12 -2.24
CA ALA A 21 12.63 6.03 -2.90
C ALA A 21 13.26 6.75 -4.11
N LYS A 22 14.51 7.19 -3.99
CA LYS A 22 15.23 7.84 -5.10
C LYS A 22 15.43 6.90 -6.28
N ALA A 23 15.77 5.64 -6.02
CA ALA A 23 15.92 4.62 -7.06
C ALA A 23 14.57 4.27 -7.69
N TRP A 24 13.53 4.17 -6.87
CA TRP A 24 12.15 3.93 -7.29
C TRP A 24 11.67 5.02 -8.26
N HIS A 25 11.84 6.30 -7.92
CA HIS A 25 11.47 7.41 -8.80
C HIS A 25 12.26 7.42 -10.11
N ARG A 26 13.56 7.11 -10.08
CA ARG A 26 14.42 7.06 -11.28
C ARG A 26 14.03 5.95 -12.25
N GLN A 27 13.57 4.81 -11.74
CA GLN A 27 13.26 3.63 -12.55
C GLN A 27 11.79 3.56 -12.97
N LEU A 28 10.93 4.40 -12.39
CA LEU A 28 9.51 4.41 -12.68
C LEU A 28 9.26 5.01 -14.05
N THR A 29 8.55 4.26 -14.91
CA THR A 29 8.10 4.74 -16.22
C THR A 29 6.58 4.69 -16.31
N LEU A 30 5.98 5.58 -17.08
CA LEU A 30 4.52 5.59 -17.30
C LEU A 30 4.01 4.24 -17.85
N GLN A 31 4.81 3.54 -18.66
CA GLN A 31 4.51 2.20 -19.15
C GLN A 31 4.33 1.18 -18.00
N ARG A 32 5.15 1.26 -16.94
CA ARG A 32 5.02 0.39 -15.75
C ARG A 32 3.77 0.69 -14.92
N LEU A 33 3.24 1.91 -15.04
CA LEU A 33 1.98 2.32 -14.42
C LEU A 33 0.75 1.92 -15.23
N GLY A 34 0.94 1.42 -16.46
CA GLY A 34 -0.13 0.85 -17.28
C GLY A 34 -0.94 -0.19 -16.49
N CYS A 35 -2.26 0.02 -16.42
CA CYS A 35 -3.21 -0.97 -15.93
C CYS A 35 -3.71 -1.79 -17.12
N THR A 36 -3.00 -2.84 -17.50
CA THR A 36 -3.49 -3.78 -18.53
C THR A 36 -4.59 -4.65 -17.92
N MET A 37 -5.84 -4.19 -17.99
CA MET A 37 -7.00 -4.97 -17.60
C MET A 37 -7.75 -5.41 -18.86
N HIS A 38 -7.26 -6.50 -19.46
CA HIS A 38 -7.98 -7.24 -20.49
C HIS A 38 -8.18 -8.70 -20.05
N LEU A 39 -8.69 -8.91 -18.83
CA LEU A 39 -9.26 -10.20 -18.48
C LEU A 39 -10.69 -10.24 -19.01
N ARG A 40 -10.84 -10.72 -20.26
CA ARG A 40 -12.12 -11.27 -20.69
C ARG A 40 -12.33 -12.57 -19.92
N LEU A 41 -13.19 -12.52 -18.92
CA LEU A 41 -13.68 -13.72 -18.25
C LEU A 41 -14.31 -14.63 -19.31
N ARG A 42 -13.64 -15.73 -19.65
CA ARG A 42 -14.29 -16.82 -20.37
C ARG A 42 -15.05 -17.64 -19.34
N ARG A 43 -16.35 -17.77 -19.54
CA ARG A 43 -17.16 -18.69 -18.74
C ARG A 43 -16.72 -20.11 -19.13
N MET A 44 -16.10 -20.85 -18.20
CA MET A 44 -15.85 -22.26 -18.43
C MET A 44 -17.18 -23.01 -18.23
N PRO A 45 -17.71 -23.71 -19.24
CA PRO A 45 -18.90 -24.54 -19.05
C PRO A 45 -18.58 -25.72 -18.12
N GLY A 46 -19.51 -26.05 -17.21
CA GLY A 46 -19.39 -27.22 -16.32
C GLY A 46 -18.86 -26.96 -14.91
N ILE A 47 -18.49 -25.72 -14.56
CA ILE A 47 -18.12 -25.35 -13.18
C ILE A 47 -19.32 -24.70 -12.50
N GLU A 48 -20.04 -25.46 -11.67
CA GLU A 48 -20.98 -24.91 -10.69
C GLU A 48 -20.19 -24.07 -9.67
N PRO A 49 -20.57 -22.81 -9.39
CA PRO A 49 -19.89 -22.01 -8.39
C PRO A 49 -20.06 -22.66 -7.02
N ALA A 50 -18.95 -23.07 -6.41
CA ALA A 50 -18.96 -23.62 -5.05
C ALA A 50 -19.66 -22.64 -4.10
N ARG A 51 -20.65 -23.14 -3.34
CA ARG A 51 -21.27 -22.37 -2.26
C ARG A 51 -20.21 -22.17 -1.18
N TYR A 52 -19.69 -20.97 -1.06
CA TYR A 52 -18.78 -20.63 0.03
C TYR A 52 -19.53 -20.81 1.37
N PRO A 53 -19.02 -21.64 2.29
CA PRO A 53 -19.60 -21.72 3.63
C PRO A 53 -19.59 -20.31 4.25
N ASN A 54 -20.65 -19.97 4.98
CA ASN A 54 -20.79 -18.66 5.66
C ASN A 54 -19.80 -18.48 6.84
N CYS A 55 -18.71 -19.25 6.87
CA CYS A 55 -17.77 -19.38 7.97
C CYS A 55 -16.82 -18.17 8.13
N LEU A 56 -16.92 -17.16 7.27
CA LEU A 56 -16.27 -15.86 7.47
C LEU A 56 -17.06 -15.00 8.49
N GLN A 57 -17.31 -15.54 9.68
CA GLN A 57 -17.79 -14.77 10.84
C GLN A 57 -16.63 -14.08 11.58
N TRP A 58 -15.69 -13.50 10.83
CA TRP A 58 -14.75 -12.57 11.43
C TRP A 58 -15.59 -11.42 12.01
N ARG A 59 -15.50 -11.17 13.33
CA ARG A 59 -16.04 -9.94 13.96
C ARG A 59 -15.28 -8.75 13.38
N MET A 60 -15.68 -8.30 12.19
CA MET A 60 -15.24 -7.03 11.66
C MET A 60 -15.80 -5.96 12.58
N ARG A 61 -14.91 -5.28 13.32
CA ARG A 61 -15.26 -4.03 13.96
C ARG A 61 -15.79 -3.08 12.86
N PRO A 62 -16.96 -2.46 13.02
CA PRO A 62 -17.60 -1.62 11.98
C PRO A 62 -16.83 -0.32 11.68
N SER A 63 -15.65 -0.11 12.25
CA SER A 63 -14.86 1.12 12.07
C SER A 63 -14.04 1.16 10.78
N MET A 64 -13.92 0.07 10.03
CA MET A 64 -13.25 0.08 8.72
C MET A 64 -14.24 0.26 7.56
N PRO A 65 -13.95 1.11 6.57
CA PRO A 65 -14.75 1.16 5.36
C PRO A 65 -14.73 -0.23 4.71
N ALA A 66 -15.91 -0.76 4.41
CA ALA A 66 -16.10 -2.12 3.93
C ALA A 66 -15.09 -2.48 2.83
N SER A 67 -14.26 -3.50 3.09
CA SER A 67 -13.35 -4.10 2.10
C SER A 67 -14.09 -4.96 1.06
N GLY A 68 -15.43 -4.98 1.11
CA GLY A 68 -16.25 -5.66 0.15
C GLY A 68 -16.21 -4.94 -1.19
N LEU A 69 -15.61 -5.59 -2.19
CA LEU A 69 -16.05 -5.50 -3.58
C LEU A 69 -17.52 -5.96 -3.63
N ARG A 70 -18.46 -5.15 -3.14
CA ARG A 70 -19.87 -5.31 -3.44
C ARG A 70 -20.02 -5.05 -4.93
N ALA A 71 -20.09 -6.15 -5.68
CA ALA A 71 -20.60 -6.17 -7.02
C ALA A 71 -21.90 -5.34 -7.08
N LYS A 72 -21.98 -4.44 -8.08
CA LYS A 72 -23.10 -3.53 -8.43
C LYS A 72 -23.00 -2.05 -8.06
N THR A 73 -21.85 -1.51 -7.65
CA THR A 73 -21.61 -0.08 -7.89
C THR A 73 -20.87 0.08 -9.22
N ARG A 74 -21.54 0.74 -10.16
CA ARG A 74 -20.99 1.24 -11.44
C ARG A 74 -19.55 1.69 -11.18
N ARG A 75 -18.58 1.12 -11.91
CA ARG A 75 -17.14 1.47 -11.84
C ARG A 75 -16.98 2.97 -12.11
N ARG A 76 -17.21 3.79 -11.10
CA ARG A 76 -16.80 5.19 -11.13
C ARG A 76 -15.29 5.13 -11.03
N PRO A 77 -14.56 5.66 -12.03
CA PRO A 77 -13.14 5.88 -11.83
C PRO A 77 -12.97 6.69 -10.53
N PRO A 78 -11.97 6.40 -9.70
CA PRO A 78 -11.75 7.08 -8.42
C PRO A 78 -11.26 8.51 -8.66
N GLU A 79 -12.01 9.32 -9.40
CA GLU A 79 -11.52 10.56 -9.99
C GLU A 79 -11.67 11.77 -9.07
N ARG A 80 -12.59 11.76 -8.09
CA ARG A 80 -12.87 12.98 -7.31
C ARG A 80 -12.60 12.91 -5.81
N PHE A 81 -12.68 11.73 -5.20
CA PHE A 81 -12.57 11.62 -3.74
C PHE A 81 -11.13 11.55 -3.18
N PRO A 82 -10.15 10.91 -3.86
CA PRO A 82 -8.77 10.91 -3.38
C PRO A 82 -8.08 12.27 -3.56
N ALA A 83 -8.34 12.96 -4.67
CA ALA A 83 -7.63 14.18 -5.08
C ALA A 83 -7.71 15.31 -4.03
N PHE A 84 -8.93 15.61 -3.55
CA PHE A 84 -9.14 16.73 -2.63
C PHE A 84 -8.44 16.53 -1.28
N ARG A 85 -8.55 15.33 -0.68
CA ARG A 85 -7.88 15.05 0.60
C ARG A 85 -6.37 14.88 0.45
N ALA A 86 -5.93 14.27 -0.67
CA ALA A 86 -4.52 14.08 -0.92
C ALA A 86 -3.79 15.43 -1.08
N ARG A 87 -4.42 16.47 -1.66
CA ARG A 87 -3.84 17.82 -1.75
C ARG A 87 -3.51 18.46 -0.39
N HIS A 88 -4.26 18.13 0.66
CA HIS A 88 -4.03 18.65 2.01
C HIS A 88 -3.33 17.62 2.93
N TYR A 89 -2.91 16.48 2.38
CA TYR A 89 -2.37 15.37 3.16
C TYR A 89 -1.17 15.77 4.02
N SER A 90 -0.22 16.52 3.44
CA SER A 90 0.98 16.97 4.15
C SER A 90 0.69 17.79 5.40
N ALA A 91 -0.40 18.56 5.42
CA ALA A 91 -0.75 19.42 6.55
C ALA A 91 -1.59 18.70 7.61
N GLN A 92 -2.25 17.59 7.25
CA GLN A 92 -3.24 16.93 8.10
C GLN A 92 -2.77 15.59 8.67
N ARG A 93 -1.74 14.98 8.09
CA ARG A 93 -1.30 13.61 8.43
C ARG A 93 -0.87 13.43 9.89
N ASP A 94 -0.32 14.48 10.50
CA ASP A 94 0.27 14.42 11.84
C ASP A 94 -0.78 14.62 12.95
N PHE A 95 -2.02 14.91 12.57
CA PHE A 95 -3.12 15.18 13.50
C PHE A 95 -4.12 14.01 13.49
N PRO A 96 -4.15 13.16 14.54
CA PRO A 96 -5.00 11.97 14.57
C PRO A 96 -6.50 12.31 14.60
N CYS A 97 -6.87 13.51 15.06
CA CYS A 97 -8.24 14.01 15.04
C CYS A 97 -8.73 14.34 13.61
N ASN A 98 -7.82 14.56 12.66
CA ASN A 98 -8.17 14.81 11.28
C ASN A 98 -8.36 13.49 10.54
N LYS A 99 -9.43 13.38 9.74
CA LYS A 99 -9.64 12.25 8.81
C LYS A 99 -8.73 12.38 7.57
N GLY A 100 -7.43 12.61 7.80
CA GLY A 100 -6.40 12.82 6.79
C GLY A 100 -5.96 11.54 6.08
N ALA A 101 -6.29 10.36 6.62
CA ALA A 101 -5.99 9.08 5.97
C ALA A 101 -6.82 8.91 4.69
N VAL A 102 -6.16 9.00 3.54
CA VAL A 102 -6.71 8.62 2.23
C VAL A 102 -6.66 7.10 2.12
N ALA A 103 -7.53 6.41 2.86
CA ALA A 103 -7.76 4.99 2.64
C ALA A 103 -8.63 4.84 1.39
N LEU A 104 -8.07 4.24 0.34
CA LEU A 104 -8.83 3.85 -0.86
C LEU A 104 -9.12 2.35 -0.81
N PRO A 105 -10.20 1.91 -0.14
CA PRO A 105 -10.61 0.51 -0.16
C PRO A 105 -10.88 0.08 -1.61
N GLY A 106 -10.22 -0.99 -2.04
CA GLY A 106 -10.40 -1.59 -3.36
C GLY A 106 -9.58 -0.96 -4.50
N ALA A 107 -8.83 0.13 -4.27
CA ALA A 107 -7.92 0.68 -5.26
C ALA A 107 -6.56 -0.06 -5.26
N THR A 108 -6.06 -0.38 -6.44
CA THR A 108 -4.71 -0.91 -6.59
C THR A 108 -3.67 0.21 -6.51
N PHE A 109 -2.44 -0.16 -6.15
CA PHE A 109 -1.30 0.77 -6.10
C PHE A 109 -1.15 1.62 -7.38
N ARG A 110 -1.29 1.00 -8.56
CA ARG A 110 -1.13 1.68 -9.85
C ARG A 110 -2.26 2.69 -10.08
N GLN A 111 -3.49 2.33 -9.73
CA GLN A 111 -4.63 3.26 -9.81
C GLN A 111 -4.43 4.48 -8.90
N CYS A 112 -3.86 4.31 -7.70
CA CYS A 112 -3.52 5.43 -6.83
C CYS A 112 -2.51 6.38 -7.49
N LEU A 113 -1.45 5.85 -8.09
CA LEU A 113 -0.44 6.69 -8.76
C LEU A 113 -0.98 7.37 -10.02
N GLN A 114 -1.81 6.67 -10.80
CA GLN A 114 -2.48 7.26 -11.96
C GLN A 114 -3.40 8.42 -11.56
N ALA A 115 -4.10 8.31 -10.44
CA ALA A 115 -4.92 9.40 -9.91
C ALA A 115 -4.07 10.61 -9.50
N VAL A 116 -2.88 10.41 -8.93
CA VAL A 116 -1.96 11.52 -8.64
C VAL A 116 -1.44 12.16 -9.91
N LEU A 117 -1.01 11.37 -10.89
CA LEU A 117 -0.54 11.89 -12.18
C LEU A 117 -1.58 12.78 -12.85
N ALA A 118 -2.87 12.40 -12.79
CA ALA A 118 -3.96 13.17 -13.36
C ALA A 118 -4.22 14.51 -12.64
N GLU A 119 -3.84 14.61 -11.36
CA GLU A 119 -4.14 15.74 -10.47
C GLU A 119 -2.93 16.64 -10.18
N ASN A 120 -1.74 16.23 -10.62
CA ASN A 120 -0.46 16.83 -10.27
C ASN A 120 0.40 17.08 -11.52
N ASP A 121 -0.23 17.46 -12.62
CA ASP A 121 0.40 17.81 -13.91
C ASP A 121 1.36 16.74 -14.44
N GLY A 122 1.02 15.46 -14.25
CA GLY A 122 1.85 14.34 -14.68
C GLY A 122 3.10 14.08 -13.82
N SER A 123 3.25 14.75 -12.67
CA SER A 123 4.36 14.52 -11.74
C SER A 123 3.95 13.68 -10.53
N LEU A 124 4.87 12.83 -10.07
CA LEU A 124 4.74 12.05 -8.83
C LEU A 124 5.71 12.51 -7.73
N ALA A 125 6.72 13.30 -8.08
CA ALA A 125 7.78 13.74 -7.18
C ALA A 125 7.75 15.24 -6.91
N GLU A 126 7.10 16.02 -7.78
CA GLU A 126 7.07 17.48 -7.74
C GLU A 126 5.61 17.97 -7.81
N GLY A 127 5.37 19.28 -7.64
CA GLY A 127 4.03 19.86 -7.66
C GLY A 127 3.42 20.00 -6.27
N ASN A 128 2.17 19.59 -6.09
CA ASN A 128 1.44 19.77 -4.83
C ASN A 128 2.07 18.93 -3.70
N ALA A 129 2.47 19.60 -2.61
CA ALA A 129 3.13 18.97 -1.47
C ALA A 129 2.32 17.87 -0.78
N GLY A 130 0.98 17.97 -0.79
CA GLY A 130 0.11 16.92 -0.26
C GLY A 130 0.13 15.67 -1.14
N LEU A 131 0.02 15.86 -2.45
CA LEU A 131 0.04 14.76 -3.43
C LEU A 131 1.39 14.03 -3.42
N THR A 132 2.51 14.76 -3.42
CA THR A 132 3.85 14.16 -3.36
C THR A 132 4.10 13.45 -2.03
N SER A 133 3.65 14.03 -0.91
CA SER A 133 3.71 13.36 0.39
C SER A 133 2.89 12.07 0.42
N TRP A 134 1.71 12.06 -0.20
CA TRP A 134 0.89 10.85 -0.29
C TRP A 134 1.55 9.78 -1.18
N VAL A 135 2.19 10.17 -2.29
CA VAL A 135 3.01 9.27 -3.10
C VAL A 135 4.14 8.67 -2.27
N ASN A 136 4.80 9.46 -1.43
CA ASN A 136 5.87 8.96 -0.56
C ASN A 136 5.39 7.85 0.39
N GLU A 137 4.17 7.93 0.93
CA GLU A 137 3.56 6.86 1.74
C GLU A 137 3.26 5.60 0.91
N LEU A 138 2.85 5.77 -0.34
CA LEU A 138 2.69 4.65 -1.27
C LEU A 138 4.05 3.98 -1.53
N VAL A 139 5.11 4.77 -1.72
CA VAL A 139 6.48 4.25 -1.91
C VAL A 139 6.96 3.51 -0.66
N TRP A 140 6.65 4.00 0.55
CA TRP A 140 6.90 3.27 1.81
C TRP A 140 6.26 1.88 1.82
N ARG A 141 5.02 1.75 1.34
CA ARG A 141 4.35 0.45 1.24
C ARG A 141 5.06 -0.52 0.28
N GLU A 142 5.59 -0.04 -0.84
CA GLU A 142 6.39 -0.89 -1.75
C GLU A 142 7.76 -1.22 -1.13
N PHE A 143 8.38 -0.29 -0.40
CA PHE A 143 9.63 -0.53 0.32
C PHE A 143 9.50 -1.65 1.35
N TYR A 144 8.44 -1.65 2.19
CA TYR A 144 8.26 -2.73 3.16
C TYR A 144 8.03 -4.10 2.51
N ARG A 145 7.37 -4.14 1.35
CA ARG A 145 7.25 -5.39 0.57
C ARG A 145 8.59 -5.85 0.04
N HIS A 146 9.40 -4.92 -0.47
CA HIS A 146 10.76 -5.18 -0.91
C HIS A 146 11.62 -5.72 0.24
N VAL A 147 11.49 -5.16 1.45
CA VAL A 147 12.17 -5.62 2.66
C VAL A 147 11.75 -7.05 3.01
N VAL A 148 10.46 -7.35 3.06
CA VAL A 148 9.97 -8.69 3.41
C VAL A 148 10.48 -9.76 2.44
N VAL A 149 10.54 -9.45 1.15
CA VAL A 149 11.08 -10.39 0.16
C VAL A 149 12.60 -10.50 0.24
N GLY A 150 13.30 -9.38 0.39
CA GLY A 150 14.77 -9.35 0.46
C GLY A 150 15.35 -9.91 1.76
N PHE A 151 14.57 -9.86 2.84
CA PHE A 151 14.99 -10.24 4.17
C PHE A 151 13.93 -11.12 4.85
N PRO A 152 13.70 -12.37 4.40
CA PRO A 152 12.59 -13.20 4.88
C PRO A 152 12.57 -13.48 6.39
N HIS A 153 13.71 -13.34 7.08
CA HIS A 153 13.81 -13.50 8.52
C HIS A 153 12.95 -12.50 9.31
N VAL A 154 12.68 -11.30 8.75
CA VAL A 154 11.83 -10.29 9.40
C VAL A 154 10.40 -10.77 9.64
N CYS A 155 9.95 -11.75 8.86
CA CYS A 155 8.63 -12.38 9.02
C CYS A 155 8.66 -13.61 9.94
N ARG A 156 9.80 -13.89 10.60
CA ARG A 156 10.01 -15.06 11.46
C ARG A 156 10.35 -14.68 12.89
N HIS A 157 9.71 -13.60 13.38
CA HIS A 157 9.96 -13.05 14.72
C HIS A 157 11.43 -12.67 14.96
N GLN A 158 12.19 -12.38 13.90
CA GLN A 158 13.58 -11.91 14.00
C GLN A 158 13.64 -10.41 13.76
N PRO A 159 14.44 -9.67 14.54
CA PRO A 159 14.67 -8.27 14.26
C PRO A 159 15.46 -8.09 12.95
N PHE A 160 15.29 -6.94 12.32
CA PHE A 160 16.06 -6.59 11.13
C PHE A 160 17.54 -6.37 11.44
N GLN A 161 17.84 -5.73 12.57
CA GLN A 161 19.21 -5.58 13.08
C GLN A 161 19.51 -6.75 14.01
N ALA A 162 20.46 -7.60 13.65
CA ALA A 162 20.71 -8.86 14.36
C ALA A 162 21.02 -8.65 15.86
N TRP A 163 21.77 -7.59 16.20
CA TRP A 163 22.18 -7.30 17.57
C TRP A 163 21.01 -6.90 18.48
N THR A 164 19.89 -6.39 17.95
CA THR A 164 18.75 -5.99 18.80
C THR A 164 17.96 -7.19 19.32
N ARG A 165 18.29 -8.40 18.84
CA ARG A 165 17.77 -9.65 19.36
C ARG A 165 18.13 -9.86 20.83
N ASP A 166 19.32 -9.42 21.21
CA ASP A 166 19.90 -9.65 22.53
C ASP A 166 19.61 -8.49 23.49
N LEU A 167 18.71 -7.57 23.12
CA LEU A 167 18.28 -6.50 24.01
C LEU A 167 17.55 -7.09 25.23
N PRO A 168 17.91 -6.71 26.47
CA PRO A 168 17.21 -7.14 27.67
C PRO A 168 15.88 -6.37 27.80
N TRP A 169 14.86 -6.83 27.07
CA TRP A 169 13.50 -6.28 27.16
C TRP A 169 12.94 -6.48 28.58
N ARG A 170 12.24 -5.47 29.08
CA ARG A 170 11.59 -5.55 30.40
C ARG A 170 10.46 -6.58 30.36
N ASP A 171 10.53 -7.57 31.24
CA ASP A 171 9.49 -8.57 31.46
C ASP A 171 8.52 -8.07 32.54
N ASP A 172 7.45 -7.39 32.10
CA ASP A 172 6.45 -6.72 32.96
C ASP A 172 5.06 -6.86 32.35
N GLU A 173 4.41 -7.99 32.63
CA GLU A 173 3.07 -8.33 32.12
C GLU A 173 2.00 -7.32 32.56
N ALA A 174 2.12 -6.76 33.77
CA ALA A 174 1.20 -5.75 34.27
C ALA A 174 1.32 -4.44 33.47
N GLY A 175 2.55 -4.02 33.19
CA GLY A 175 2.83 -2.88 32.31
C GLY A 175 2.38 -3.11 30.87
N PHE A 176 2.55 -4.32 30.33
CA PHE A 176 2.07 -4.66 28.99
C PHE A 176 0.54 -4.69 28.91
N THR A 177 -0.15 -5.19 29.93
CA THR A 177 -1.62 -5.22 29.98
C THR A 177 -2.25 -3.83 30.09
N ALA A 178 -1.56 -2.90 30.75
CA ALA A 178 -2.03 -1.52 30.91
C ALA A 178 -1.89 -0.66 29.64
N TRP A 179 -1.00 -1.05 28.71
CA TRP A 179 -0.72 -0.38 27.44
C TRP A 179 -1.73 -0.78 26.34
#